data_AF-A0A923V9U7-F1
#
_entry.id   AF-A0A923V9U7-F1
#
_cell.length_a   1.000
_cell.length_b   1.000
_cell.length_c   1.000
_cell.angle_alpha   90.00
_cell.angle_beta   90.00
_cell.angle_gamma   90.00
#
_symmetry.space_group_name_H-M   'P 1'
#
loop_
_entity.id
_entity.type
_entity.pdbx_description
1 polymer ?
#
loop_
_entity_poly.entity_id
_entity_poly.type
_entity_poly.pdbx_seq_one_letter_code
_entity_poly.pdbx_strand_id
1 'polypeptide(L)'
;MVYFFPYLVMLCGGTCLYLGAEAVWTGFVFFFALIPVLEFIFKDVKFNSSQFKSKSATISLYLTPVALTAILFLALRGAYYTEDLFTLMGIILSTGPMLGAFGINSAHELVHRREKKIRALGVYNLILVNFAHWGLEHVFGHHKHVATPLDPATARKDEWLYLFWIRNYIGALKGAWHISKERVASYWALSLVISVVLYFSLGLKVLIIWWAISFVPFYYCKRLIISNITL
;
A
#
# COMPACT_ATOMS: atom_id res chain seq x y z
N MET A 1 5.58 -21.41 -6.99
CA MET A 1 4.17 -21.02 -6.78
C MET A 1 4.00 -19.89 -5.77
N VAL A 2 4.66 -19.93 -4.60
CA VAL A 2 4.47 -18.92 -3.52
C VAL A 2 4.60 -17.46 -3.99
N TYR A 3 5.61 -17.13 -4.80
CA TYR A 3 5.83 -15.74 -5.27
C TYR A 3 4.72 -15.19 -6.18
N PHE A 4 3.94 -16.07 -6.82
CA PHE A 4 2.89 -15.64 -7.75
C PHE A 4 1.49 -15.71 -7.14
N PHE A 5 1.35 -16.20 -5.90
CA PHE A 5 0.08 -16.22 -5.18
C PHE A 5 -0.57 -14.83 -5.06
N PRO A 6 0.17 -13.73 -4.77
CA PRO A 6 -0.40 -12.38 -4.80
C PRO A 6 -1.08 -12.02 -6.12
N TYR A 7 -0.60 -12.53 -7.26
CA TYR A 7 -1.19 -12.23 -8.57
C TYR A 7 -2.47 -13.00 -8.81
N LEU A 8 -2.63 -14.19 -8.24
CA LEU A 8 -3.92 -14.89 -8.29
C LEU A 8 -4.98 -14.07 -7.56
N VAL A 9 -4.62 -13.51 -6.40
CA VAL A 9 -5.48 -12.60 -5.64
C VAL A 9 -5.77 -11.32 -6.43
N MET A 10 -4.74 -10.73 -7.05
CA MET A 10 -4.91 -9.55 -7.90
C MET A 10 -5.80 -9.84 -9.10
N LEU A 11 -5.59 -10.93 -9.83
CA LEU A 11 -6.41 -11.32 -10.98
C LEU A 11 -7.86 -11.53 -10.56
N CYS A 12 -8.11 -12.26 -9.46
CA CYS A 12 -9.45 -12.45 -8.93
C CYS A 12 -10.13 -11.12 -8.59
N GLY A 13 -9.45 -10.25 -7.84
CA GLY A 13 -9.96 -8.92 -7.50
C GLY A 13 -10.20 -8.04 -8.73
N GLY A 14 -9.29 -8.08 -9.72
CA GLY A 14 -9.41 -7.35 -10.97
C GLY A 14 -10.58 -7.82 -11.82
N THR A 15 -10.78 -9.14 -11.95
CA THR A 15 -11.95 -9.71 -12.61
C THR A 15 -13.24 -9.29 -11.91
N CYS A 16 -13.25 -9.28 -10.58
CA CYS A 16 -14.40 -8.82 -9.80
C CYS A 16 -14.72 -7.33 -10.03
N LEU A 17 -13.70 -6.48 -10.09
CA LEU A 17 -13.84 -5.06 -10.44
C LEU A 17 -14.34 -4.87 -11.88
N TYR A 18 -13.96 -5.77 -12.80
CA TYR A 18 -14.39 -5.74 -14.18
C TYR A 18 -15.86 -6.19 -14.36
N LEU A 19 -16.30 -7.21 -13.61
CA LEU A 19 -17.64 -7.79 -13.70
C LEU A 19 -18.74 -6.90 -13.11
N GLY A 20 -18.40 -5.94 -12.24
CA GLY A 20 -19.33 -4.92 -11.75
C GLY A 20 -19.90 -5.16 -10.35
N ALA A 21 -21.02 -4.48 -10.05
CA ALA A 21 -21.51 -4.17 -8.71
C ALA A 21 -21.68 -5.37 -7.74
N GLU A 22 -22.07 -6.54 -8.22
CA GLU A 22 -22.23 -7.72 -7.34
C GLU A 22 -20.87 -8.37 -7.00
N ALA A 23 -19.92 -8.31 -7.93
CA ALA A 23 -18.64 -8.97 -7.78
C ALA A 23 -17.63 -8.13 -6.97
N VAL A 24 -17.78 -6.80 -6.89
CA VAL A 24 -16.80 -5.93 -6.21
C VAL A 24 -16.57 -6.28 -4.76
N TRP A 25 -17.52 -6.94 -4.07
CA TRP A 25 -17.39 -7.36 -2.67
C TRP A 25 -16.55 -8.64 -2.47
N THR A 26 -16.23 -9.36 -3.54
CA THR A 26 -15.43 -10.59 -3.45
C THR A 26 -14.04 -10.33 -2.89
N GLY A 27 -13.42 -9.19 -3.24
CA GLY A 27 -12.13 -8.79 -2.68
C GLY A 27 -12.22 -8.56 -1.17
N PHE A 28 -13.26 -7.87 -0.69
CA PHE A 28 -13.53 -7.68 0.72
C PHE A 28 -13.67 -9.02 1.45
N VAL A 29 -14.49 -9.93 0.96
CA VAL A 29 -14.64 -11.27 1.55
C VAL A 29 -13.30 -12.02 1.55
N PHE A 30 -12.52 -11.91 0.48
CA PHE A 30 -11.21 -12.54 0.40
C PHE A 30 -10.25 -12.02 1.48
N PHE A 31 -10.09 -10.70 1.62
CA PHE A 31 -9.14 -10.11 2.57
C PHE A 31 -9.60 -10.18 4.03
N PHE A 32 -10.90 -10.01 4.28
CA PHE A 32 -11.43 -9.88 5.63
C PHE A 32 -12.03 -11.16 6.20
N ALA A 33 -12.33 -12.16 5.36
CA ALA A 33 -12.78 -13.47 5.83
C ALA A 33 -11.77 -14.57 5.47
N LEU A 34 -11.45 -14.74 4.18
CA LEU A 34 -10.66 -15.89 3.74
C LEU A 34 -9.21 -15.82 4.24
N ILE A 35 -8.52 -14.69 4.10
CA ILE A 35 -7.14 -14.54 4.57
C ILE A 35 -7.01 -14.82 6.08
N PRO A 36 -7.82 -14.21 6.98
CA PRO A 36 -7.77 -14.55 8.41
C PRO A 36 -8.01 -16.03 8.71
N VAL A 37 -8.93 -16.68 7.99
CA VAL A 37 -9.18 -18.12 8.13
C VAL A 37 -7.97 -18.93 7.70
N LEU A 38 -7.36 -18.60 6.55
CA LEU A 38 -6.13 -19.25 6.08
C LEU A 38 -4.98 -19.03 7.06
N GLU A 39 -4.80 -17.81 7.57
CA GLU A 39 -3.80 -17.50 8.59
C GLU A 39 -4.01 -18.30 9.87
N PHE A 40 -5.26 -18.52 10.28
CA PHE A 40 -5.58 -19.33 11.45
C PHE A 40 -5.25 -20.81 11.23
N ILE A 41 -5.61 -21.35 10.05
CA ILE A 41 -5.35 -22.76 9.67
C ILE A 41 -3.85 -23.01 9.52
N PHE A 42 -3.10 -22.08 8.89
CA PHE A 42 -1.69 -22.25 8.55
C PHE A 42 -0.73 -21.50 9.49
N LYS A 43 -1.17 -21.14 10.69
CA LYS A 43 -0.38 -20.33 11.65
C LYS A 43 1.02 -20.87 11.96
N ASP A 44 1.21 -22.19 11.88
CA ASP A 44 2.46 -22.87 12.22
C ASP A 44 3.39 -23.10 11.01
N VAL A 45 2.97 -22.69 9.81
CA VAL A 45 3.79 -22.80 8.59
C VAL A 45 4.89 -21.75 8.63
N LYS A 46 6.15 -22.19 8.70
CA LYS A 46 7.33 -21.32 8.64
C LYS A 46 7.83 -21.18 7.20
N PHE A 47 7.92 -19.95 6.72
CA PHE A 47 8.55 -19.64 5.42
C PHE A 47 10.06 -19.46 5.58
N ASN A 48 10.84 -20.02 4.66
CA ASN A 48 12.29 -19.87 4.67
C ASN A 48 12.70 -18.57 3.98
N SER A 49 13.51 -17.73 4.64
CA SER A 49 13.96 -16.44 4.12
C SER A 49 14.77 -16.54 2.81
N SER A 50 15.39 -17.69 2.54
CA SER A 50 16.14 -17.95 1.30
C SER A 50 15.25 -17.95 0.05
N GLN A 51 13.97 -18.27 0.20
CA GLN A 51 12.99 -18.27 -0.90
C GLN A 51 12.85 -16.86 -1.48
N PHE A 52 12.88 -15.82 -0.65
CA PHE A 52 12.72 -14.43 -1.07
C PHE A 52 13.94 -13.82 -1.80
N LYS A 53 15.05 -14.57 -1.95
CA LYS A 53 16.23 -14.15 -2.71
C LYS A 53 16.31 -14.75 -4.13
N SER A 54 15.32 -15.55 -4.53
CA SER A 54 15.30 -16.22 -5.83
C SER A 54 15.04 -15.25 -7.00
N LYS A 55 15.44 -15.65 -8.22
CA LYS A 55 15.11 -14.90 -9.46
C LYS A 55 13.60 -14.69 -9.61
N SER A 56 12.79 -15.68 -9.24
CA SER A 56 11.32 -15.60 -9.28
C SER A 56 10.77 -14.56 -8.31
N ALA A 57 11.35 -14.42 -7.11
CA ALA A 57 10.98 -13.38 -6.17
C ALA A 57 11.26 -11.98 -6.73
N THR A 58 12.42 -11.78 -7.38
CA THR A 58 12.76 -10.51 -8.05
C THR A 58 11.81 -10.21 -9.22
N ILE A 59 11.45 -11.20 -10.02
CA ILE A 59 10.49 -11.02 -11.13
C ILE A 59 9.13 -10.61 -10.59
N SER A 60 8.63 -11.28 -9.55
CA SER A 60 7.40 -10.87 -8.85
C SER A 60 7.54 -9.43 -8.33
N LEU A 61 8.66 -9.05 -7.75
CA LEU A 61 8.82 -7.68 -7.28
C LEU A 61 8.60 -6.64 -8.39
N TYR A 62 9.09 -6.91 -9.61
CA TYR A 62 8.93 -6.00 -10.76
C TYR A 62 7.58 -6.08 -11.45
N LEU A 63 6.87 -7.19 -11.37
CA LEU A 63 5.52 -7.33 -11.93
C LEU A 63 4.45 -6.68 -11.04
N THR A 64 4.73 -6.50 -9.75
CA THR A 64 3.75 -5.96 -8.79
C THR A 64 3.23 -4.57 -9.17
N PRO A 65 4.08 -3.58 -9.55
CA PRO A 65 3.60 -2.27 -9.98
C PRO A 65 2.68 -2.34 -11.19
N VAL A 66 2.97 -3.21 -12.18
CA VAL A 66 2.14 -3.37 -13.38
C VAL A 66 0.75 -3.89 -13.02
N ALA A 67 0.70 -4.94 -12.19
CA ALA A 67 -0.56 -5.51 -11.74
C ALA A 67 -1.38 -4.51 -10.92
N LEU A 68 -0.75 -3.77 -10.01
CA LEU A 68 -1.43 -2.76 -9.19
C LEU A 68 -1.94 -1.58 -10.01
N THR A 69 -1.23 -1.16 -11.06
CA THR A 69 -1.73 -0.15 -12.00
C THR A 69 -3.01 -0.61 -12.68
N ALA A 70 -3.06 -1.87 -13.14
CA ALA A 70 -4.26 -2.44 -13.75
C ALA A 70 -5.44 -2.50 -12.76
N ILE A 71 -5.18 -2.93 -11.52
CA ILE A 71 -6.19 -2.99 -10.45
C ILE A 71 -6.73 -1.61 -10.11
N LEU A 72 -5.84 -0.64 -9.89
CA LEU A 72 -6.23 0.73 -9.61
C LEU A 72 -7.02 1.34 -10.78
N PHE A 73 -6.59 1.10 -12.02
CA PHE A 73 -7.33 1.56 -13.20
C PHE A 73 -8.76 1.00 -13.23
N LEU A 74 -8.93 -0.30 -13.02
CA LEU A 74 -10.27 -0.92 -12.97
C LEU A 74 -11.12 -0.36 -11.84
N ALA A 75 -10.55 -0.14 -10.65
CA ALA A 75 -11.23 0.45 -9.52
C ALA A 75 -11.69 1.90 -9.80
N LEU A 76 -10.80 2.74 -10.34
CA LEU A 76 -11.14 4.13 -10.67
C LEU A 76 -12.12 4.21 -11.83
N ARG A 77 -12.03 3.31 -12.81
CA ARG A 77 -13.04 3.17 -13.88
C ARG A 77 -14.41 2.81 -13.31
N GLY A 78 -14.48 1.81 -12.42
CA GLY A 78 -15.72 1.43 -11.75
C GLY A 78 -16.32 2.60 -10.96
N ALA A 79 -15.48 3.29 -10.19
CA ALA A 79 -15.86 4.46 -9.41
C ALA A 79 -16.32 5.66 -10.26
N TYR A 80 -15.77 5.80 -11.47
CA TYR A 80 -16.19 6.84 -12.40
C TYR A 80 -17.64 6.61 -12.88
N TYR A 81 -17.95 5.38 -13.31
CA TYR A 81 -19.26 5.06 -13.92
C TYR A 81 -20.38 4.76 -12.93
N THR A 82 -20.09 4.36 -11.70
CA THR A 82 -21.13 4.06 -10.70
C THR A 82 -21.43 5.26 -9.82
N GLU A 83 -22.70 5.43 -9.46
CA GLU A 83 -23.19 6.35 -8.41
C GLU A 83 -23.70 5.58 -7.18
N ASP A 84 -23.79 4.26 -7.27
CA ASP A 84 -24.28 3.44 -6.17
C ASP A 84 -23.24 3.38 -5.04
N LEU A 85 -23.64 3.87 -3.87
CA LEU A 85 -22.77 3.92 -2.68
C LEU A 85 -22.32 2.53 -2.25
N PHE A 86 -23.18 1.52 -2.36
CA PHE A 86 -22.83 0.15 -1.99
C PHE A 86 -21.70 -0.39 -2.88
N THR A 87 -21.80 -0.18 -4.18
CA THR A 87 -20.73 -0.52 -5.14
C THR A 87 -19.46 0.27 -4.87
N LEU A 88 -19.54 1.58 -4.60
CA LEU A 88 -18.37 2.41 -4.27
C LEU A 88 -17.64 1.90 -3.02
N MET A 89 -18.40 1.54 -1.97
CA MET A 89 -17.84 0.93 -0.76
C MET A 89 -17.16 -0.40 -1.05
N GLY A 90 -17.78 -1.26 -1.86
CA GLY A 90 -17.18 -2.52 -2.31
C GLY A 90 -15.86 -2.31 -3.06
N ILE A 91 -15.80 -1.32 -3.96
CA ILE A 91 -14.56 -0.94 -4.66
C ILE A 91 -13.48 -0.52 -3.67
N ILE A 92 -13.81 0.38 -2.72
CA ILE A 92 -12.85 0.88 -1.72
C ILE A 92 -12.31 -0.26 -0.86
N LEU A 93 -13.21 -1.06 -0.29
CA LEU A 93 -12.88 -2.08 0.70
C LEU A 93 -12.22 -3.33 0.10
N SER A 94 -12.42 -3.58 -1.19
CA SER A 94 -11.71 -4.64 -1.92
C SER A 94 -10.36 -4.19 -2.44
N THR A 95 -10.28 -2.98 -3.02
CA THR A 95 -9.07 -2.50 -3.69
C THR A 95 -8.03 -2.03 -2.67
N GLY A 96 -8.46 -1.38 -1.59
CA GLY A 96 -7.58 -0.82 -0.58
C GLY A 96 -6.59 -1.84 -0.01
N PRO A 97 -7.04 -2.96 0.59
CA PRO A 97 -6.16 -3.99 1.13
C PRO A 97 -5.16 -4.55 0.12
N MET A 98 -5.56 -4.71 -1.15
CA MET A 98 -4.66 -5.18 -2.22
C MET A 98 -3.52 -4.20 -2.46
N LEU A 99 -3.86 -2.91 -2.59
CA LEU A 99 -2.89 -1.84 -2.79
C LEU A 99 -1.96 -1.71 -1.59
N GLY A 100 -2.49 -1.80 -0.37
CA GLY A 100 -1.70 -1.78 0.86
C GLY A 100 -0.75 -2.96 0.99
N ALA A 101 -1.32 -4.17 1.06
CA ALA A 101 -0.61 -5.40 1.38
C ALA A 101 0.44 -5.77 0.32
N PHE A 102 0.20 -5.45 -0.95
CA PHE A 102 1.14 -5.78 -2.01
C PHE A 102 1.92 -4.57 -2.50
N GLY A 103 1.30 -3.39 -2.59
CA GLY A 103 1.93 -2.18 -3.10
C GLY A 103 2.99 -1.62 -2.17
N ILE A 104 2.66 -1.44 -0.88
CA ILE A 104 3.63 -0.90 0.08
C ILE A 104 4.77 -1.90 0.32
N ASN A 105 4.48 -3.19 0.44
CA ASN A 105 5.49 -4.22 0.67
C ASN A 105 6.46 -4.37 -0.50
N SER A 106 5.97 -4.42 -1.74
CA SER A 106 6.87 -4.44 -2.91
C SER A 106 7.61 -3.11 -3.08
N ALA A 107 6.96 -1.98 -2.82
CA ALA A 107 7.64 -0.69 -2.84
C ALA A 107 8.78 -0.61 -1.83
N HIS A 108 8.58 -1.13 -0.60
CA HIS A 108 9.59 -1.18 0.45
C HIS A 108 10.89 -1.80 -0.06
N GLU A 109 10.78 -2.96 -0.70
CA GLU A 109 11.93 -3.69 -1.24
C GLU A 109 12.56 -2.97 -2.45
N LEU A 110 11.77 -2.26 -3.26
CA LEU A 110 12.22 -1.51 -4.43
C LEU A 110 12.97 -0.22 -4.06
N VAL A 111 12.48 0.54 -3.07
CA VAL A 111 13.09 1.81 -2.65
C VAL A 111 14.44 1.62 -1.95
N HIS A 112 14.71 0.44 -1.41
CA HIS A 112 16.01 0.06 -0.84
C HIS A 112 17.06 -0.38 -1.86
N ARG A 113 16.69 -0.53 -3.15
CA ARG A 113 17.65 -0.94 -4.19
C ARG A 113 18.63 0.19 -4.49
N ARG A 114 19.88 -0.15 -4.78
CA ARG A 114 20.93 0.85 -5.07
C ARG A 114 20.66 1.60 -6.38
N GLU A 115 20.19 0.87 -7.39
CA GLU A 115 19.93 1.39 -8.74
C GLU A 115 18.80 2.42 -8.74
N LYS A 116 19.05 3.61 -9.31
CA LYS A 116 18.08 4.72 -9.35
C LYS A 116 16.78 4.35 -10.08
N LYS A 117 16.87 3.59 -11.18
CA LYS A 117 15.71 3.18 -11.99
C LYS A 117 14.77 2.25 -11.20
N ILE A 118 15.34 1.33 -10.42
CA ILE A 118 14.56 0.40 -9.59
C ILE A 118 13.90 1.14 -8.42
N ARG A 119 14.60 2.09 -7.80
CA ARG A 119 13.99 2.97 -6.80
C ARG A 119 12.84 3.80 -7.35
N ALA A 120 12.99 4.33 -8.56
CA ALA A 120 11.91 5.07 -9.23
C ALA A 120 10.67 4.19 -9.45
N LEU A 121 10.84 2.90 -9.76
CA LEU A 121 9.73 1.95 -9.83
C LEU A 121 9.06 1.74 -8.47
N GLY A 122 9.83 1.68 -7.38
CA GLY A 122 9.29 1.64 -6.01
C GLY A 122 8.49 2.90 -5.65
N VAL A 123 9.02 4.08 -6.00
CA VAL A 123 8.32 5.35 -5.82
C VAL A 123 7.04 5.41 -6.65
N TYR A 124 7.09 4.98 -7.92
CA TYR A 124 5.89 4.88 -8.77
C TYR A 124 4.82 4.04 -8.09
N ASN A 125 5.20 2.89 -7.54
CA ASN A 125 4.28 2.02 -6.84
C ASN A 125 3.69 2.67 -5.57
N LEU A 126 4.49 3.45 -4.84
CA LEU A 126 3.99 4.24 -3.70
C LEU A 126 3.02 5.34 -4.11
N ILE A 127 3.20 5.93 -5.30
CA ILE A 127 2.28 6.93 -5.83
C ILE A 127 0.91 6.30 -6.09
N LEU A 128 0.85 5.07 -6.63
CA LEU A 128 -0.43 4.36 -6.84
C LEU A 128 -1.28 4.26 -5.56
N VAL A 129 -0.63 4.24 -4.40
CA VAL A 129 -1.26 4.12 -3.08
C VAL A 129 -1.21 5.42 -2.26
N ASN A 130 -0.96 6.58 -2.90
CA ASN A 130 -0.83 7.90 -2.26
C ASN A 130 0.17 7.97 -1.09
N PHE A 131 1.24 7.17 -1.15
CA PHE A 131 2.17 6.99 -0.04
C PHE A 131 3.64 7.27 -0.41
N ALA A 132 3.87 8.08 -1.45
CA ALA A 132 5.22 8.43 -1.92
C ALA A 132 6.08 9.10 -0.84
N HIS A 133 5.46 9.85 0.05
CA HIS A 133 6.12 10.49 1.18
C HIS A 133 6.79 9.49 2.13
N TRP A 134 6.13 8.37 2.37
CA TRP A 134 6.66 7.31 3.22
C TRP A 134 7.94 6.73 2.66
N GLY A 135 8.07 6.54 1.34
CA GLY A 135 9.31 5.99 0.78
C GLY A 135 10.52 6.89 1.03
N LEU A 136 10.33 8.21 1.02
CA LEU A 136 11.38 9.17 1.30
C LEU A 136 11.70 9.24 2.80
N GLU A 137 10.67 9.29 3.65
CA GLU A 137 10.84 9.20 5.11
C GLU A 137 11.60 7.91 5.40
N HIS A 138 11.02 6.77 5.04
CA HIS A 138 11.44 5.45 5.47
C HIS A 138 12.93 5.25 5.27
N VAL A 139 13.42 5.54 4.05
CA VAL A 139 14.81 5.32 3.65
C VAL A 139 15.79 6.25 4.38
N PHE A 140 15.43 7.51 4.62
CA PHE A 140 16.37 8.54 5.08
C PHE A 140 16.14 9.04 6.51
N GLY A 141 14.98 8.76 7.08
CA GLY A 141 14.50 9.15 8.40
C GLY A 141 14.36 7.93 9.31
N HIS A 142 13.39 7.05 9.05
CA HIS A 142 13.13 5.86 9.86
C HIS A 142 14.37 4.99 10.06
N HIS A 143 15.06 4.56 8.99
CA HIS A 143 16.27 3.72 9.16
C HIS A 143 17.39 4.40 9.95
N LYS A 144 17.41 5.74 10.00
CA LYS A 144 18.39 6.51 10.78
C LYS A 144 18.00 6.61 12.26
N HIS A 145 16.70 6.62 12.58
CA HIS A 145 16.18 6.92 13.92
C HIS A 145 15.32 5.81 14.51
N VAL A 146 15.24 4.64 13.87
CA VAL A 146 14.42 3.50 14.29
C VAL A 146 14.69 3.14 15.75
N ALA A 147 13.63 2.81 16.49
CA ALA A 147 13.64 2.54 17.92
C ALA A 147 14.05 3.75 18.80
N THR A 148 13.95 4.97 18.29
CA THR A 148 14.16 6.21 19.07
C THR A 148 12.93 7.11 19.07
N PRO A 149 12.80 8.06 20.02
CA PRO A 149 11.72 9.03 20.02
C PRO A 149 11.65 9.95 18.79
N LEU A 150 12.74 10.03 18.01
CA LEU A 150 12.82 10.85 16.79
C LEU A 150 12.14 10.17 15.59
N ASP A 151 11.91 8.85 15.64
CA ASP A 151 11.23 8.12 14.58
C ASP A 151 9.71 8.10 14.80
N PRO A 152 8.92 8.74 13.91
CA PRO A 152 7.48 8.72 14.02
C PRO A 152 6.87 7.32 13.85
N ALA A 153 7.55 6.39 13.18
CA ALA A 153 7.10 5.02 12.96
C ALA A 153 7.44 4.07 14.13
N THR A 154 8.26 4.50 15.09
CA THR A 154 8.52 3.73 16.31
C THR A 154 7.29 3.79 17.21
N ALA A 155 6.70 2.62 17.49
CA ALA A 155 5.58 2.50 18.42
C ALA A 155 6.05 2.75 19.85
N ARG A 156 5.30 3.56 20.59
CA ARG A 156 5.59 3.81 22.01
C ARG A 156 4.85 2.77 22.85
N LYS A 157 5.45 2.43 24.00
CA LYS A 157 4.80 1.54 24.96
C LYS A 157 3.44 2.11 25.37
N ASP A 158 2.43 1.25 25.39
CA ASP A 158 1.05 1.58 25.78
C ASP A 158 0.37 2.67 24.94
N GLU A 159 0.92 2.99 23.76
CA GLU A 159 0.32 3.98 22.87
C GLU A 159 -0.91 3.40 22.16
N TRP A 160 -2.01 4.15 22.21
CA TRP A 160 -3.23 3.76 21.53
C TRP A 160 -3.02 3.76 20.02
N LEU A 161 -3.44 2.68 19.36
CA LEU A 161 -3.18 2.42 17.93
C LEU A 161 -3.52 3.61 17.02
N TYR A 162 -4.67 4.26 17.24
CA TYR A 162 -5.10 5.36 16.40
C TYR A 162 -4.29 6.64 16.64
N LEU A 163 -3.82 6.88 17.87
CA LEU A 163 -2.89 7.98 18.15
C LEU A 163 -1.51 7.71 17.54
N PHE A 164 -1.00 6.48 17.66
CA PHE A 164 0.20 6.04 16.96
C PHE A 164 0.07 6.30 15.46
N TRP A 165 -1.05 5.90 14.86
CA TRP A 165 -1.29 6.06 13.43
C TRP A 165 -1.27 7.53 13.00
N ILE A 166 -2.03 8.40 13.68
CA ILE A 166 -2.06 9.83 13.39
C ILE A 166 -0.66 10.43 13.54
N ARG A 167 0.03 10.12 14.65
CA ARG A 167 1.38 10.61 14.92
C ARG A 167 2.38 10.16 13.86
N ASN A 168 2.34 8.89 13.49
CA ASN A 168 3.20 8.31 12.48
C ASN A 168 2.97 8.98 11.12
N TYR A 169 1.71 9.08 10.68
CA TYR A 169 1.36 9.69 9.39
C TYR A 169 1.80 11.15 9.31
N ILE A 170 1.43 11.97 10.29
CA ILE A 170 1.82 13.39 10.34
C ILE A 170 3.33 13.55 10.47
N GLY A 171 3.96 12.72 11.32
CA GLY A 171 5.40 12.74 11.53
C GLY A 171 6.17 12.37 10.26
N ALA A 172 5.72 11.37 9.53
CA ALA A 172 6.31 10.96 8.27
C ALA A 172 6.17 12.04 7.18
N LEU A 173 5.00 12.70 7.11
CA LEU A 173 4.80 13.85 6.22
C LEU A 173 5.79 14.99 6.55
N LYS A 174 5.96 15.34 7.83
CA LYS A 174 6.89 16.38 8.26
C LYS A 174 8.35 15.99 7.99
N GLY A 175 8.76 14.80 8.42
CA GLY A 175 10.13 14.31 8.27
C GLY A 175 10.54 14.31 6.81
N ALA A 176 9.68 13.79 5.95
CA ALA A 176 10.03 13.67 4.56
C ALA A 176 9.88 15.00 3.77
N TRP A 177 9.09 15.97 4.24
CA TRP A 177 9.19 17.36 3.79
C TRP A 177 10.57 17.96 4.10
N HIS A 178 11.10 17.78 5.30
CA HIS A 178 12.46 18.24 5.66
C HIS A 178 13.53 17.56 4.79
N ILE A 179 13.46 16.24 4.61
CA ILE A 179 14.38 15.48 3.76
C ILE A 179 14.31 15.94 2.30
N SER A 180 13.12 16.24 1.78
CA SER A 180 12.97 16.69 0.38
C SER A 180 13.67 18.02 0.09
N LYS A 181 13.75 18.93 1.07
CA LYS A 181 14.47 20.19 0.96
C LYS A 181 15.97 19.98 0.84
N GLU A 182 16.50 19.02 1.59
CA GLU A 182 17.94 18.70 1.60
C GLU A 182 18.37 17.90 0.37
N ARG A 183 17.50 17.01 -0.15
CA ARG A 183 17.85 16.05 -1.20
C ARG A 183 17.32 16.39 -2.59
N VAL A 184 16.57 17.48 -2.76
CA VAL A 184 15.91 17.88 -4.03
C VAL A 184 15.11 16.71 -4.64
N ALA A 185 14.48 15.91 -3.79
CA ALA A 185 13.68 14.75 -4.20
C ALA A 185 12.20 15.08 -4.00
N SER A 186 11.51 15.49 -5.07
CA SER A 186 10.10 15.91 -5.00
C SER A 186 9.13 14.84 -5.48
N TYR A 187 9.17 13.66 -4.85
CA TYR A 187 8.19 12.60 -5.12
C TYR A 187 6.75 13.02 -4.77
N TRP A 188 6.62 14.01 -3.90
CA TRP A 188 5.38 14.67 -3.48
C TRP A 188 4.77 15.53 -4.57
N ALA A 189 5.60 16.31 -5.27
CA ALA A 189 5.11 17.12 -6.39
C ALA A 189 4.54 16.20 -7.47
N LEU A 190 5.14 15.04 -7.71
CA LEU A 190 4.59 14.07 -8.67
C LEU A 190 3.23 13.50 -8.21
N SER A 191 3.10 13.11 -6.94
CA SER A 191 1.81 12.67 -6.38
C SER A 191 0.73 13.76 -6.42
N LEU A 192 1.12 15.01 -6.16
CA LEU A 192 0.22 16.17 -6.24
C LEU A 192 -0.19 16.45 -7.68
N VAL A 193 0.75 16.45 -8.63
CA VAL A 193 0.46 16.61 -10.06
C VAL A 193 -0.50 15.53 -10.53
N ILE A 194 -0.30 14.27 -10.15
CA ILE A 194 -1.22 13.18 -10.50
C ILE A 194 -2.60 13.41 -9.89
N SER A 195 -2.67 13.84 -8.63
CA SER A 195 -3.94 14.18 -7.97
C SER A 195 -4.68 15.31 -8.72
N VAL A 196 -3.95 16.35 -9.14
CA VAL A 196 -4.48 17.46 -9.94
C VAL A 196 -4.96 17.00 -11.31
N VAL A 197 -4.17 16.18 -12.01
CA VAL A 197 -4.55 15.62 -13.31
C VAL A 197 -5.80 14.74 -13.17
N LEU A 198 -5.86 13.88 -12.16
CA LEU A 198 -7.04 13.05 -11.89
C LEU A 198 -8.27 13.90 -11.58
N TYR A 199 -8.12 14.96 -10.78
CA TYR A 199 -9.21 15.89 -10.50
C TYR A 199 -9.76 16.53 -11.78
N PHE A 200 -8.90 17.11 -12.61
CA PHE A 200 -9.33 17.78 -13.85
C PHE A 200 -9.81 16.81 -14.93
N SER A 201 -9.34 15.56 -14.94
CA SER A 201 -9.71 14.57 -15.97
C SER A 201 -10.92 13.74 -15.60
N LEU A 202 -11.08 13.37 -14.32
CA LEU A 202 -12.06 12.38 -13.84
C LEU A 202 -13.00 12.92 -12.76
N GLY A 203 -12.79 14.16 -12.31
CA GLY A 203 -13.63 14.83 -11.32
C GLY A 203 -13.30 14.51 -9.86
N LEU A 204 -13.90 15.28 -8.95
CA LEU A 204 -13.65 15.21 -7.51
C LEU A 204 -14.01 13.84 -6.91
N LYS A 205 -15.09 13.20 -7.38
CA LYS A 205 -15.54 11.89 -6.90
C LYS A 205 -14.41 10.85 -7.01
N VAL A 206 -13.81 10.72 -8.20
CA VAL A 206 -12.75 9.73 -8.44
C VAL A 206 -11.51 10.03 -7.61
N LEU A 207 -11.15 11.31 -7.44
CA LEU A 207 -10.05 11.70 -6.55
C LEU A 207 -10.31 11.26 -5.10
N ILE A 208 -11.51 11.53 -4.57
CA ILE A 208 -11.90 11.13 -3.22
C ILE A 208 -11.85 9.61 -3.07
N ILE A 209 -12.34 8.86 -4.06
CA ILE A 209 -12.29 7.39 -4.04
C ILE A 209 -10.85 6.87 -4.05
N TRP A 210 -9.97 7.45 -4.86
CA TRP A 210 -8.55 7.06 -4.87
C TRP A 210 -7.88 7.29 -3.52
N TRP A 211 -8.17 8.42 -2.87
CA TRP A 211 -7.71 8.69 -1.51
C TRP A 211 -8.32 7.68 -0.52
N ALA A 212 -9.62 7.44 -0.57
CA ALA A 212 -10.30 6.49 0.30
C ALA A 212 -9.71 5.07 0.20
N ILE A 213 -9.48 4.57 -1.02
CA ILE A 213 -8.77 3.30 -1.29
C ILE A 213 -7.41 3.28 -0.57
N SER A 214 -6.67 4.39 -0.64
CA SER A 214 -5.34 4.50 -0.05
C SER A 214 -5.35 4.54 1.48
N PHE A 215 -6.46 4.94 2.11
CA PHE A 215 -6.60 4.99 3.58
C PHE A 215 -6.94 3.63 4.22
N VAL A 216 -7.59 2.71 3.49
CA VAL A 216 -7.99 1.38 4.03
C VAL A 216 -6.81 0.51 4.51
N PRO A 217 -5.67 0.42 3.78
CA PRO A 217 -4.46 -0.30 4.23
C PRO A 217 -4.01 0.00 5.66
N PHE A 218 -4.21 1.24 6.11
CA PHE A 218 -3.67 1.71 7.38
C PHE A 218 -4.39 1.16 8.61
N TYR A 219 -5.64 0.72 8.46
CA TYR A 219 -6.41 0.13 9.54
C TYR A 219 -5.98 -1.31 9.88
N TYR A 220 -5.29 -2.00 8.97
CA TYR A 220 -5.00 -3.44 9.11
C TYR A 220 -3.61 -3.75 9.71
N CYS A 221 -2.73 -2.75 9.89
CA CYS A 221 -1.39 -2.92 10.49
C CYS A 221 -1.40 -3.15 12.02
N LYS A 222 -2.44 -3.80 12.57
CA LYS A 222 -2.53 -4.20 13.97
C LYS A 222 -1.52 -5.31 14.33
N ARG A 223 -1.19 -6.22 13.39
CA ARG A 223 -0.46 -7.46 13.71
C ARG A 223 1.07 -7.36 13.57
N LEU A 224 1.57 -6.47 12.71
CA LEU A 224 3.01 -6.33 12.45
C LEU A 224 3.73 -5.45 13.48
N ILE A 225 3.01 -4.58 14.19
CA ILE A 225 3.62 -3.59 15.09
C ILE A 225 3.64 -4.06 16.55
N ILE A 226 2.71 -4.92 16.95
CA ILE A 226 2.49 -5.27 18.37
C ILE A 226 3.04 -6.66 18.76
N SER A 227 3.32 -7.56 17.81
CA SER A 227 3.71 -8.94 18.14
C SER A 227 5.20 -9.16 18.45
N ASN A 228 6.08 -8.18 18.26
CA ASN A 228 7.53 -8.32 18.50
C ASN A 228 8.14 -7.20 19.36
N ILE A 229 7.34 -6.40 20.07
CA ILE A 229 7.84 -5.46 21.10
C ILE A 229 7.53 -6.05 22.47
N THR A 230 8.10 -7.21 22.76
CA THR A 230 8.52 -7.52 24.13
C THR A 230 9.91 -6.94 24.28
N LEU A 231 9.99 -5.75 24.89
CA LEU A 231 11.19 -5.36 25.64
C LEU A 231 11.34 -6.26 26.85
#